data_AF-A0A4Y9ZKI4-F1
#
_entry.id   AF-A0A4Y9ZKI4-F1
#
_cell.length_a   1.000
_cell.length_b   1.000
_cell.length_c   1.000
_cell.angle_alpha   90.00
_cell.angle_beta   90.00
_cell.angle_gamma   90.00
#
_symmetry.space_group_name_H-M   'P 1'
#
loop_
_entity.id
_entity.type
_entity.pdbx_description
1 polymer ?
#
loop_
_entity_poly.entity_id
_entity_poly.type
_entity_poly.pdbx_seq_one_letter_code
_entity_poly.pdbx_strand_id
1 'polypeptide(L)'
;MYVWFDALTVYLTATGYPWTKPSGDSLKSAWPPNLQIIGKDIVRFHAIYFPAMLLALDLPLPMRLLAHGHWTVKKLKMSKSVGNVADPMQAMDDFGVDVVRYYMARSVAEWSLEQLEKYLSELQSTLGNVFLRINSPAIKKRLPENYDYNGYLHASEDAPELRDLVANLKPLAKVVDDHLQQLQVADGLEAIVLQLQAVNKMLTDVEPWRADTPDETVAKVYAVSSEALRICAILLQPFIPSKAAMLLDALGVDASARTWAHAQFGTGIVGERLDRAPLPIAVERFTSFDMRATSGRDLDVVIDGQLYIGNLASARNLSHHPELGITHVVSVCPDFSTDTLHHLRIDVQDCETEDFLIHLPDACRFIQSAIHERGKVLVHCVMGISRSAAVVAAYLMMTRGLSYVDAISYIRQRRPQVQPNYGFIKQLQTFAACNYEPSRINPAYRAWKRRQRQDVNHFLTIVHDTTAIIPDKLYLSSDFPRDLDQAACLVSYLGMTHCVSITPAEEIPACLTIKRRQLRIPEDKRDQLLLALPDLCKYIEDAISNGGRVLVHCLSESCAATVVCSFREFPSVCPLRTYRGLQRK
;
A
#
# COMPACT_ATOMS: atom_id res chain seq x y z
N MET A 1 22.98 -33.66 -29.28
CA MET A 1 22.45 -32.50 -30.03
C MET A 1 23.18 -31.25 -29.53
N TYR A 2 23.64 -30.34 -30.39
CA TYR A 2 24.25 -29.07 -29.93
C TYR A 2 23.18 -28.18 -29.29
N VAL A 3 23.53 -27.46 -28.22
CA VAL A 3 22.55 -26.77 -27.33
C VAL A 3 21.58 -25.86 -28.08
N TRP A 4 22.02 -25.21 -29.15
CA TRP A 4 21.16 -24.29 -29.91
C TRP A 4 20.11 -24.99 -30.78
N PHE A 5 20.39 -26.21 -31.25
CA PHE A 5 19.37 -27.00 -31.94
C PHE A 5 18.25 -27.41 -30.98
N ASP A 6 18.63 -27.90 -29.80
CA ASP A 6 17.68 -28.30 -28.76
C ASP A 6 16.86 -27.08 -28.26
N ALA A 7 17.54 -26.02 -27.84
CA ALA A 7 16.89 -24.83 -27.29
C ALA A 7 15.92 -24.14 -28.26
N LEU A 8 16.26 -24.05 -29.56
CA LEU A 8 15.39 -23.41 -30.55
C LEU A 8 14.16 -24.27 -30.87
N THR A 9 14.26 -25.60 -30.76
CA THR A 9 13.10 -26.50 -30.96
C THR A 9 12.05 -26.40 -29.85
N VAL A 10 12.32 -25.66 -28.77
CA VAL A 10 11.33 -25.39 -27.72
C VAL A 10 10.08 -24.68 -28.27
N TYR A 11 10.23 -23.78 -29.25
CA TYR A 11 9.08 -23.10 -29.86
C TYR A 11 8.16 -24.07 -30.63
N LEU A 12 8.77 -25.06 -31.29
CA LEU A 12 8.05 -26.10 -32.02
C LEU A 12 7.37 -27.07 -31.04
N THR A 13 8.10 -27.58 -30.05
CA THR A 13 7.56 -28.53 -29.07
C THR A 13 6.46 -27.92 -28.21
N ALA A 14 6.56 -26.64 -27.84
CA ALA A 14 5.52 -25.91 -27.12
C ALA A 14 4.20 -25.79 -27.91
N THR A 15 4.25 -25.83 -29.24
CA THR A 15 3.07 -25.84 -30.11
C THR A 15 2.62 -27.27 -30.50
N GLY A 16 3.23 -28.29 -29.89
CA GLY A 16 2.85 -29.69 -30.09
C GLY A 16 3.52 -30.39 -31.26
N TYR A 17 4.59 -29.82 -31.85
CA TYR A 17 5.41 -30.51 -32.85
C TYR A 17 5.92 -31.87 -32.31
N PRO A 18 5.91 -32.96 -33.09
CA PRO A 18 5.68 -33.06 -34.54
C PRO A 18 4.21 -33.17 -34.98
N TRP A 19 3.25 -32.82 -34.12
CA TRP A 19 1.81 -32.87 -34.40
C TRP A 19 1.31 -34.26 -34.85
N THR A 20 1.90 -35.32 -34.29
CA THR A 20 1.61 -36.72 -34.64
C THR A 20 0.37 -37.29 -33.95
N LYS A 21 -0.13 -36.62 -32.90
CA LYS A 21 -1.38 -36.97 -32.23
C LYS A 21 -2.47 -35.99 -32.65
N PRO A 22 -3.76 -36.40 -32.67
CA PRO A 22 -4.90 -35.50 -32.78
C PRO A 22 -5.11 -34.73 -31.44
N SER A 23 -4.03 -34.21 -30.86
CA SER A 23 -4.11 -33.19 -29.81
C SER A 23 -4.58 -31.90 -30.47
N GLY A 24 -5.71 -31.38 -30.00
CA GLY A 24 -6.57 -30.39 -30.66
C GLY A 24 -5.88 -29.36 -31.57
N ASP A 25 -6.50 -29.12 -32.74
CA ASP A 25 -6.09 -28.19 -33.79
C ASP A 25 -5.63 -26.80 -33.30
N SER A 26 -6.03 -26.38 -32.10
CA SER A 26 -5.66 -25.10 -31.49
C SER A 26 -4.16 -24.91 -31.27
N LEU A 27 -3.41 -25.95 -30.85
CA LEU A 27 -1.97 -25.78 -30.57
C LEU A 27 -1.14 -25.68 -31.86
N LYS A 28 -1.54 -26.41 -32.90
CA LYS A 28 -0.92 -26.32 -34.23
C LYS A 28 -1.17 -24.95 -34.86
N SER A 29 -2.34 -24.34 -34.62
CA SER A 29 -2.66 -23.00 -35.11
C SER A 29 -1.81 -21.88 -34.48
N ALA A 30 -1.14 -22.14 -33.35
CA ALA A 30 -0.21 -21.19 -32.75
C ALA A 30 1.14 -21.11 -33.49
N TRP A 31 1.38 -21.98 -34.48
CA TRP A 31 2.55 -21.93 -35.35
C TRP A 31 2.21 -21.34 -36.73
N PRO A 32 3.03 -20.43 -37.28
CA PRO A 32 4.26 -19.87 -36.72
C PRO A 32 4.00 -18.74 -35.70
N PRO A 33 4.96 -18.45 -34.80
CA PRO A 33 4.81 -17.36 -33.85
C PRO A 33 4.74 -16.00 -34.55
N ASN A 34 3.78 -15.16 -34.16
CA ASN A 34 3.64 -13.80 -34.69
C ASN A 34 4.77 -12.86 -34.25
N LEU A 35 5.37 -13.11 -33.08
CA LEU A 35 6.45 -12.32 -32.51
C LEU A 35 7.35 -13.21 -31.65
N GLN A 36 8.66 -13.12 -31.86
CA GLN A 36 9.67 -13.65 -30.97
C GLN A 36 10.38 -12.49 -30.24
N ILE A 37 10.40 -12.52 -28.91
CA ILE A 37 11.06 -11.50 -28.08
C ILE A 37 12.35 -12.10 -27.52
N ILE A 38 13.48 -11.49 -27.82
CA ILE A 38 14.81 -12.01 -27.44
C ILE A 38 15.75 -10.90 -26.96
N GLY A 39 16.77 -11.28 -26.20
CA GLY A 39 17.92 -10.41 -25.95
C GLY A 39 18.80 -10.27 -27.21
N LYS A 40 19.42 -9.10 -27.40
CA LYS A 40 20.27 -8.82 -28.58
C LYS A 40 21.41 -9.82 -28.81
N ASP A 41 21.92 -10.46 -27.76
CA ASP A 41 23.07 -11.38 -27.83
C ASP A 41 22.75 -12.68 -28.59
N ILE A 42 21.47 -13.04 -28.71
CA ILE A 42 21.03 -14.30 -29.34
C ILE A 42 20.34 -14.12 -30.69
N VAL A 43 20.45 -12.92 -31.29
CA VAL A 43 19.83 -12.56 -32.57
C VAL A 43 20.28 -13.50 -33.69
N ARG A 44 21.57 -13.80 -33.80
CA ARG A 44 22.09 -14.70 -34.85
C ARG A 44 21.41 -16.08 -34.84
N PHE A 45 21.07 -16.59 -33.67
CA PHE A 45 20.44 -17.91 -33.54
C PHE A 45 18.99 -17.88 -34.03
N HIS A 46 18.27 -16.78 -33.79
CA HIS A 46 16.86 -16.62 -34.15
C HIS A 46 16.64 -16.06 -35.56
N ALA A 47 17.58 -15.29 -36.09
CA ALA A 47 17.47 -14.65 -37.41
C ALA A 47 18.16 -15.43 -38.53
N ILE A 48 19.06 -16.37 -38.21
CA ILE A 48 19.83 -17.14 -39.21
C ILE A 48 19.64 -18.64 -39.02
N TYR A 49 20.04 -19.17 -37.86
CA TYR A 49 20.07 -20.63 -37.68
C TYR A 49 18.67 -21.23 -37.55
N PHE A 50 17.79 -20.61 -36.75
CA PHE A 50 16.44 -21.11 -36.60
C PHE A 50 15.64 -21.08 -37.91
N PRO A 51 15.64 -19.98 -38.69
CA PRO A 51 15.02 -19.99 -40.01
C PRO A 51 15.60 -21.06 -40.95
N ALA A 52 16.92 -21.27 -40.95
CA ALA A 52 17.54 -22.33 -41.74
C ALA A 52 17.06 -23.73 -41.34
N MET A 53 16.91 -23.99 -40.03
CA MET A 53 16.33 -25.24 -39.52
C MET A 53 14.88 -25.41 -39.95
N LEU A 54 14.07 -24.36 -39.87
CA LEU A 54 12.67 -24.39 -40.26
C LEU A 54 12.50 -24.61 -41.77
N LEU A 55 13.32 -23.95 -42.58
CA LEU A 55 13.35 -24.17 -44.04
C LEU A 55 13.76 -25.60 -44.39
N ALA A 56 14.73 -26.19 -43.68
CA ALA A 56 15.12 -27.58 -43.89
C ALA A 56 14.03 -28.59 -43.49
N LEU A 57 13.08 -28.18 -42.64
CA LEU A 57 11.92 -28.97 -42.23
C LEU A 57 10.64 -28.59 -43.01
N ASP A 58 10.74 -27.71 -44.02
CA ASP A 58 9.61 -27.15 -44.77
C ASP A 58 8.52 -26.52 -43.85
N LEU A 59 8.94 -25.86 -42.77
CA LEU A 59 8.06 -25.19 -41.81
C LEU A 59 8.01 -23.67 -42.03
N PRO A 60 6.86 -23.02 -41.75
CA PRO A 60 6.73 -21.58 -41.90
C PRO A 60 7.58 -20.82 -40.87
N LEU A 61 8.08 -19.66 -41.28
CA LEU A 61 8.98 -18.82 -40.49
C LEU A 61 8.21 -17.94 -39.49
N PRO A 62 8.84 -17.55 -38.36
CA PRO A 62 8.32 -16.50 -37.48
C PRO A 62 8.07 -15.19 -38.23
N MET A 63 6.99 -14.49 -37.89
CA MET A 63 6.61 -13.25 -38.61
C MET A 63 7.47 -12.04 -38.23
N ARG A 64 7.79 -11.86 -36.94
CA ARG A 64 8.55 -10.73 -36.42
C ARG A 64 9.51 -11.16 -35.32
N LEU A 65 10.67 -10.50 -35.26
CA LEU A 65 11.69 -10.68 -34.22
C LEU A 65 11.96 -9.33 -33.53
N LEU A 66 11.69 -9.25 -32.22
CA LEU A 66 12.03 -8.10 -31.38
C LEU A 66 13.26 -8.43 -30.54
N ALA A 67 14.34 -7.70 -30.78
CA ALA A 67 15.59 -7.82 -30.02
C ALA A 67 15.76 -6.64 -29.06
N HIS A 68 15.76 -6.89 -27.76
CA HIS A 68 15.93 -5.85 -26.75
C HIS A 68 17.37 -5.77 -26.20
N GLY A 69 17.72 -4.60 -25.67
CA GLY A 69 19.01 -4.33 -25.03
C GLY A 69 19.16 -4.98 -23.65
N HIS A 70 20.36 -4.83 -23.07
CA HIS A 70 20.62 -5.22 -21.69
C HIS A 70 20.23 -4.11 -20.73
N TRP A 71 19.69 -4.51 -19.58
CA TRP A 71 19.54 -3.62 -18.45
C TRP A 71 20.90 -3.22 -17.87
N THR A 72 21.04 -1.95 -17.48
CA THR A 72 22.25 -1.40 -16.85
C THR A 72 21.94 -0.85 -15.46
N VAL A 73 22.93 -0.78 -14.57
CA VAL A 73 22.82 -0.10 -13.27
C VAL A 73 23.88 0.99 -13.25
N LYS A 74 23.48 2.26 -13.06
CA LYS A 74 24.37 3.44 -13.16
C LYS A 74 25.17 3.44 -14.47
N LYS A 75 24.50 3.14 -15.59
CA LYS A 75 25.10 2.99 -16.94
C LYS A 75 26.17 1.90 -17.08
N LEU A 76 26.35 1.03 -16.09
CA LEU A 76 27.26 -0.12 -16.15
C LEU A 76 26.47 -1.40 -16.40
N LYS A 77 27.07 -2.34 -17.14
CA LYS A 77 26.51 -3.68 -17.32
C LYS A 77 26.41 -4.38 -15.95
N MET A 78 25.27 -5.02 -15.68
CA MET A 78 25.12 -5.83 -14.47
C MET A 78 26.03 -7.06 -14.49
N SER A 79 26.72 -7.33 -13.38
CA SER A 79 27.53 -8.53 -13.21
C SER A 79 27.55 -8.98 -11.75
N LYS A 80 27.42 -10.29 -11.53
CA LYS A 80 27.56 -10.90 -10.20
C LYS A 80 28.93 -10.61 -9.58
N SER A 81 29.99 -10.54 -10.40
CA SER A 81 31.36 -10.26 -9.92
C SER A 81 31.57 -8.82 -9.46
N VAL A 82 30.81 -7.87 -10.01
CA VAL A 82 30.88 -6.44 -9.66
C VAL A 82 29.95 -6.11 -8.49
N GLY A 83 29.01 -7.02 -8.16
CA GLY A 83 28.05 -6.85 -7.08
C GLY A 83 26.97 -5.80 -7.37
N ASN A 84 26.80 -5.40 -8.63
CA ASN A 84 25.83 -4.39 -9.07
C ASN A 84 24.56 -4.99 -9.71
N VAL A 85 24.26 -6.26 -9.42
CA VAL A 85 23.08 -6.94 -9.98
C VAL A 85 21.83 -6.43 -9.27
N ALA A 86 20.85 -5.99 -10.05
CA ALA A 86 19.51 -5.74 -9.56
C ALA A 86 18.76 -7.06 -9.36
N ASP A 87 18.13 -7.22 -8.20
CA ASP A 87 17.23 -8.34 -7.95
C ASP A 87 15.78 -7.93 -8.23
N PRO A 88 15.17 -8.39 -9.34
CA PRO A 88 13.79 -8.04 -9.67
C PRO A 88 12.78 -8.67 -8.71
N MET A 89 13.10 -9.80 -8.07
CA MET A 89 12.19 -10.43 -7.10
C MET A 89 12.07 -9.55 -5.86
N GLN A 90 13.21 -9.15 -5.29
CA GLN A 90 13.23 -8.22 -4.15
C GLN A 90 12.50 -6.91 -4.49
N ALA A 91 12.68 -6.37 -5.69
CA ALA A 91 11.98 -5.15 -6.09
C ALA A 91 10.47 -5.34 -6.20
N MET A 92 9.99 -6.51 -6.64
CA MET A 92 8.56 -6.83 -6.66
C MET A 92 8.01 -6.99 -5.24
N ASP A 93 8.79 -7.52 -4.31
CA ASP A 93 8.41 -7.61 -2.89
C ASP A 93 8.36 -6.21 -2.24
N ASP A 94 9.33 -5.35 -2.55
CA ASP A 94 9.46 -4.02 -1.94
C ASP A 94 8.46 -2.99 -2.49
N PHE A 95 8.12 -3.06 -3.79
CA PHE A 95 7.34 -2.05 -4.50
C PHE A 95 6.04 -2.58 -5.11
N GLY A 96 5.84 -3.89 -5.14
CA GLY A 96 4.72 -4.54 -5.80
C GLY A 96 4.98 -4.82 -7.29
N VAL A 97 4.46 -5.95 -7.76
CA VAL A 97 4.61 -6.44 -9.15
C VAL A 97 4.22 -5.40 -10.18
N ASP A 98 3.08 -4.74 -10.01
CA ASP A 98 2.57 -3.76 -10.97
C ASP A 98 3.50 -2.55 -11.13
N VAL A 99 4.11 -2.07 -10.04
CA VAL A 99 5.02 -0.92 -10.08
C VAL A 99 6.29 -1.29 -10.84
N VAL A 100 6.84 -2.49 -10.59
CA VAL A 100 8.02 -2.99 -11.32
C VAL A 100 7.69 -3.18 -12.80
N ARG A 101 6.54 -3.75 -13.15
CA ARG A 101 6.09 -3.89 -14.55
C ARG A 101 5.94 -2.55 -15.25
N TYR A 102 5.30 -1.59 -14.60
CA TYR A 102 5.12 -0.24 -15.10
C TYR A 102 6.46 0.45 -15.33
N TYR A 103 7.37 0.35 -14.36
CA TYR A 103 8.74 0.84 -14.49
C TYR A 103 9.47 0.22 -15.69
N MET A 104 9.38 -1.11 -15.85
CA MET A 104 10.02 -1.80 -16.96
C MET A 104 9.44 -1.44 -18.32
N ALA A 105 8.13 -1.16 -18.38
CA ALA A 105 7.47 -0.68 -19.61
C ALA A 105 7.83 0.77 -19.95
N ARG A 106 8.18 1.59 -18.95
CA ARG A 106 8.53 3.02 -19.10
C ARG A 106 10.01 3.31 -19.31
N SER A 107 10.89 2.55 -18.66
CA SER A 107 12.31 2.88 -18.58
C SER A 107 13.10 2.43 -19.81
N VAL A 108 14.16 3.18 -20.14
CA VAL A 108 15.10 2.89 -21.24
C VAL A 108 16.17 1.90 -20.79
N ALA A 109 15.77 0.72 -20.30
CA ALA A 109 16.67 -0.36 -19.85
C ALA A 109 17.79 0.10 -18.88
N GLU A 110 17.51 1.10 -18.04
CA GLU A 110 18.36 1.48 -16.92
C GLU A 110 17.61 1.14 -15.64
N TRP A 111 18.28 0.43 -14.73
CA TRP A 111 17.80 0.06 -13.41
C TRP A 111 18.28 1.05 -12.36
N SER A 112 17.33 1.67 -11.67
CA SER A 112 17.52 2.65 -10.62
C SER A 112 16.34 2.59 -9.66
N LEU A 113 16.62 2.35 -8.38
CA LEU A 113 15.61 2.40 -7.32
C LEU A 113 14.96 3.79 -7.22
N GLU A 114 15.72 4.85 -7.48
CA GLU A 114 15.20 6.23 -7.51
C GLU A 114 14.17 6.43 -8.64
N GLN A 115 14.43 5.86 -9.82
CA GLN A 115 13.46 5.91 -10.92
C GLN A 115 12.22 5.07 -10.59
N LEU A 116 12.42 3.90 -9.99
CA LEU A 116 11.32 3.02 -9.60
C LEU A 116 10.42 3.73 -8.55
N GLU A 117 11.00 4.39 -7.56
CA GLU A 117 10.29 5.24 -6.60
C GLU A 117 9.56 6.42 -7.29
N LYS A 118 10.20 7.05 -8.28
CA LYS A 118 9.57 8.10 -9.10
C LYS A 118 8.32 7.58 -9.81
N TYR A 119 8.38 6.38 -10.41
CA TYR A 119 7.23 5.82 -11.11
C TYR A 119 6.12 5.33 -10.17
N LEU A 120 6.45 4.87 -8.97
CA LEU A 120 5.45 4.65 -7.91
C LEU A 120 4.72 5.96 -7.56
N SER A 121 5.47 7.04 -7.32
CA SER A 121 4.91 8.36 -7.03
C SER A 121 4.08 8.90 -8.18
N GLU A 122 4.51 8.67 -9.42
CA GLU A 122 3.75 9.04 -10.62
C GLU A 122 2.41 8.29 -10.68
N LEU A 123 2.39 6.96 -10.48
CA LEU A 123 1.14 6.20 -10.43
C LEU A 123 0.18 6.69 -9.34
N GLN A 124 0.70 6.99 -8.15
CA GLN A 124 -0.07 7.52 -7.03
C GLN A 124 -0.63 8.92 -7.34
N SER A 125 0.20 9.82 -7.86
CA SER A 125 -0.15 11.22 -8.12
C SER A 125 -0.98 11.43 -9.39
N THR A 126 -0.89 10.53 -10.37
CA THR A 126 -1.66 10.62 -11.61
C THR A 126 -2.97 9.84 -11.52
N LEU A 127 -2.90 8.52 -11.35
CA LEU A 127 -4.06 7.63 -11.34
C LEU A 127 -4.80 7.68 -10.00
N GLY A 128 -4.08 7.47 -8.90
CA GLY A 128 -4.66 7.40 -7.56
C GLY A 128 -5.31 8.72 -7.13
N ASN A 129 -4.62 9.84 -7.36
CA ASN A 129 -5.09 11.18 -7.01
C ASN A 129 -6.40 11.55 -7.73
N VAL A 130 -6.54 11.25 -9.04
CA VAL A 130 -7.78 11.52 -9.78
C VAL A 130 -8.93 10.74 -9.16
N PHE A 131 -8.74 9.43 -8.96
CA PHE A 131 -9.76 8.58 -8.35
C PHE A 131 -10.20 9.09 -6.97
N LEU A 132 -9.25 9.47 -6.11
CA LEU A 132 -9.56 9.98 -4.77
C LEU A 132 -10.25 11.34 -4.80
N ARG A 133 -9.84 12.26 -5.68
CA ARG A 133 -10.43 13.60 -5.78
C ARG A 133 -11.88 13.55 -6.21
N ILE A 134 -12.20 12.80 -7.27
CA ILE A 134 -13.57 12.70 -7.80
C ILE A 134 -14.52 11.99 -6.84
N ASN A 135 -13.99 11.07 -6.01
CA ASN A 135 -14.76 10.38 -4.97
C ASN A 135 -14.76 11.09 -3.62
N SER A 136 -14.18 12.30 -3.53
CA SER A 136 -14.18 13.07 -2.29
C SER A 136 -15.61 13.48 -1.90
N PRO A 137 -15.92 13.61 -0.60
CA PRO A 137 -17.25 14.08 -0.14
C PRO A 137 -17.61 15.47 -0.68
N ALA A 138 -16.62 16.32 -0.96
CA ALA A 138 -16.81 17.66 -1.50
C ALA A 138 -17.38 17.66 -2.93
N ILE A 139 -17.09 16.62 -3.72
CA ILE A 139 -17.63 16.45 -5.07
C ILE A 139 -18.87 15.55 -5.03
N LYS A 140 -18.79 14.38 -4.37
CA LYS A 140 -19.89 13.38 -4.35
C LYS A 140 -21.20 13.94 -3.80
N LYS A 141 -21.17 14.80 -2.78
CA LYS A 141 -22.40 15.39 -2.19
C LYS A 141 -23.09 16.43 -3.09
N ARG A 142 -22.40 16.91 -4.13
CA ARG A 142 -22.92 17.90 -5.08
C ARG A 142 -23.53 17.26 -6.32
N LEU A 143 -23.39 15.95 -6.45
CA LEU A 143 -24.05 15.22 -7.52
C LEU A 143 -25.56 15.10 -7.21
N PRO A 144 -26.43 15.24 -8.21
CA PRO A 144 -27.87 14.97 -8.06
C PRO A 144 -28.15 13.58 -7.46
N GLU A 145 -29.22 13.43 -6.69
CA GLU A 145 -29.62 12.15 -6.09
C GLU A 145 -29.80 11.02 -7.14
N ASN A 146 -30.37 11.36 -8.30
CA ASN A 146 -30.51 10.46 -9.46
C ASN A 146 -29.47 10.82 -10.53
N TYR A 147 -28.19 10.70 -10.18
CA TYR A 147 -27.09 11.06 -11.07
C TYR A 147 -27.10 10.22 -12.37
N ASP A 148 -27.40 10.86 -13.50
CA ASP A 148 -27.33 10.25 -14.83
C ASP A 148 -25.94 10.39 -15.44
N TYR A 149 -25.09 9.39 -15.17
CA TYR A 149 -23.73 9.33 -15.69
C TYR A 149 -23.65 9.56 -17.21
N ASN A 150 -24.46 8.87 -18.00
CA ASN A 150 -24.41 8.94 -19.46
C ASN A 150 -24.95 10.28 -19.96
N GLY A 151 -26.01 10.80 -19.34
CA GLY A 151 -26.55 12.12 -19.66
C GLY A 151 -25.52 13.23 -19.45
N TYR A 152 -24.83 13.24 -18.31
CA TYR A 152 -23.77 14.22 -18.05
C TYR A 152 -22.52 14.00 -18.92
N LEU A 153 -22.19 12.76 -19.28
CA LEU A 153 -21.10 12.46 -20.19
C LEU A 153 -21.39 13.01 -21.60
N HIS A 154 -22.60 12.81 -22.12
CA HIS A 154 -22.98 13.39 -23.42
C HIS A 154 -23.04 14.93 -23.36
N ALA A 155 -23.60 15.50 -22.29
CA ALA A 155 -23.65 16.95 -22.11
C ALA A 155 -22.27 17.60 -21.92
N SER A 156 -21.24 16.82 -21.57
CA SER A 156 -19.86 17.29 -21.45
C SER A 156 -19.16 17.48 -22.79
N GLU A 157 -19.64 16.86 -23.87
CA GLU A 157 -19.02 16.96 -25.19
C GLU A 157 -19.09 18.40 -25.75
N ASP A 158 -20.15 19.13 -25.39
CA ASP A 158 -20.35 20.51 -25.79
C ASP A 158 -19.74 21.53 -24.81
N ALA A 159 -19.23 21.08 -23.65
CA ALA A 159 -18.66 21.95 -22.63
C ALA A 159 -17.27 22.47 -23.07
N PRO A 160 -17.08 23.79 -23.27
CA PRO A 160 -15.81 24.35 -23.75
C PRO A 160 -14.61 23.97 -22.90
N GLU A 161 -14.78 23.92 -21.58
CA GLU A 161 -13.76 23.60 -20.59
C GLU A 161 -13.36 22.11 -20.57
N LEU A 162 -14.16 21.22 -21.17
CA LEU A 162 -13.90 19.77 -21.25
C LEU A 162 -13.56 19.29 -22.66
N ARG A 163 -13.73 20.15 -23.68
CA ARG A 163 -13.60 19.82 -25.10
C ARG A 163 -12.30 19.09 -25.44
N ASP A 164 -11.16 19.65 -25.04
CA ASP A 164 -9.84 19.08 -25.36
C ASP A 164 -9.63 17.72 -24.69
N LEU A 165 -10.11 17.59 -23.44
CA LEU A 165 -10.00 16.34 -22.68
C LEU A 165 -10.81 15.22 -23.34
N VAL A 166 -12.05 15.51 -23.75
CA VAL A 166 -12.92 14.57 -24.47
C VAL A 166 -12.36 14.24 -25.85
N ALA A 167 -11.85 15.24 -26.58
CA ALA A 167 -11.26 15.06 -27.90
C ALA A 167 -10.04 14.13 -27.88
N ASN A 168 -9.20 14.21 -26.83
CA ASN A 168 -8.07 13.32 -26.64
C ASN A 168 -8.47 11.92 -26.12
N LEU A 169 -9.53 11.83 -25.32
CA LEU A 169 -9.99 10.57 -24.74
C LEU A 169 -10.59 9.63 -25.79
N LYS A 170 -11.37 10.16 -26.74
CA LYS A 170 -12.06 9.37 -27.79
C LYS A 170 -11.11 8.48 -28.61
N PRO A 171 -9.97 8.96 -29.15
CA PRO A 171 -9.05 8.14 -29.92
C PRO A 171 -8.03 7.36 -29.08
N LEU A 172 -7.99 7.54 -27.75
CA LEU A 172 -6.89 7.03 -26.91
C LEU A 172 -6.63 5.53 -27.09
N ALA A 173 -7.68 4.69 -27.08
CA ALA A 173 -7.52 3.25 -27.26
C ALA A 173 -6.87 2.86 -28.59
N LYS A 174 -7.16 3.62 -29.67
CA LYS A 174 -6.55 3.42 -30.98
C LYS A 174 -5.09 3.86 -30.99
N VAL A 175 -4.78 5.01 -30.38
CA VAL A 175 -3.40 5.52 -30.26
C VAL A 175 -2.52 4.51 -29.51
N VAL A 176 -3.01 3.97 -28.40
CA VAL A 176 -2.27 2.96 -27.62
C VAL A 176 -2.10 1.67 -28.44
N ASP A 177 -3.16 1.19 -29.13
CA ASP A 177 -3.07 0.01 -29.99
C ASP A 177 -2.03 0.19 -31.10
N ASP A 178 -1.99 1.35 -31.76
CA ASP A 178 -1.01 1.65 -32.81
C ASP A 178 0.43 1.60 -32.31
N HIS A 179 0.70 2.16 -31.13
CA HIS A 179 2.02 2.05 -30.50
C HIS A 179 2.37 0.59 -30.16
N LEU A 180 1.43 -0.18 -29.61
CA LEU A 180 1.68 -1.59 -29.27
C LEU A 180 1.89 -2.47 -30.51
N GLN A 181 1.15 -2.23 -31.60
CA GLN A 181 1.36 -2.93 -32.88
C GLN A 181 2.75 -2.65 -33.46
N GLN A 182 3.29 -1.45 -33.22
CA GLN A 182 4.65 -1.04 -33.58
C GLN A 182 5.70 -1.44 -32.55
N LEU A 183 5.33 -2.16 -31.49
CA LEU A 183 6.20 -2.59 -30.39
C LEU A 183 6.80 -1.43 -29.57
N GLN A 184 6.16 -0.26 -29.63
CA GLN A 184 6.48 0.97 -28.89
C GLN A 184 5.77 0.99 -27.54
N VAL A 185 6.13 0.05 -26.65
CA VAL A 185 5.44 -0.18 -25.38
C VAL A 185 5.45 1.08 -24.48
N ALA A 186 6.58 1.79 -24.42
CA ALA A 186 6.72 2.99 -23.61
C ALA A 186 5.83 4.13 -24.10
N ASP A 187 5.75 4.35 -25.42
CA ASP A 187 4.95 5.42 -26.02
C ASP A 187 3.44 5.15 -25.86
N GLY A 188 3.01 3.90 -25.97
CA GLY A 188 1.63 3.50 -25.68
C GLY A 188 1.24 3.79 -24.23
N LEU A 189 2.13 3.50 -23.27
CA LEU A 189 1.91 3.84 -21.87
C LEU A 189 1.94 5.35 -21.61
N GLU A 190 2.80 6.08 -22.33
CA GLU A 190 2.87 7.55 -22.31
C GLU A 190 1.56 8.22 -22.68
N ALA A 191 0.91 7.77 -23.76
CA ALA A 191 -0.38 8.29 -24.16
C ALA A 191 -1.44 8.19 -23.04
N ILE A 192 -1.46 7.06 -22.30
CA ILE A 192 -2.41 6.86 -21.19
C ILE A 192 -2.14 7.84 -20.05
N VAL A 193 -0.87 8.04 -19.70
CA VAL A 193 -0.52 8.88 -18.55
C VAL A 193 -0.68 10.35 -18.86
N LEU A 194 -0.37 10.79 -20.08
CA LEU A 194 -0.69 12.14 -20.54
C LEU A 194 -2.18 12.43 -20.43
N GLN A 195 -3.04 11.46 -20.73
CA GLN A 195 -4.49 11.61 -20.51
C GLN A 195 -4.83 11.76 -19.03
N LEU A 196 -4.27 10.94 -18.14
CA LEU A 196 -4.49 11.07 -16.68
C LEU A 196 -3.97 12.40 -16.11
N GLN A 197 -2.85 12.90 -16.63
CA GLN A 197 -2.31 14.22 -16.27
C GLN A 197 -3.24 15.34 -16.75
N ALA A 198 -3.80 15.22 -17.96
CA ALA A 198 -4.80 16.16 -18.48
C ALA A 198 -6.06 16.20 -17.60
N VAL A 199 -6.53 15.04 -17.10
CA VAL A 199 -7.63 14.98 -16.12
C VAL A 199 -7.25 15.70 -14.82
N ASN A 200 -6.06 15.44 -14.26
CA ASN A 200 -5.59 16.12 -13.04
C ASN A 200 -5.55 17.64 -13.21
N LYS A 201 -5.04 18.10 -14.35
CA LYS A 201 -4.98 19.52 -14.71
C LYS A 201 -6.38 20.11 -14.82
N MET A 202 -7.29 19.45 -15.53
CA MET A 202 -8.69 19.89 -15.64
C MET A 202 -9.36 20.01 -14.26
N LEU A 203 -9.18 19.02 -13.38
CA LEU A 203 -9.72 19.10 -12.01
C LEU A 203 -9.16 20.31 -11.26
N THR A 204 -7.89 20.66 -11.46
CA THR A 204 -7.25 21.83 -10.84
C THR A 204 -7.73 23.14 -11.44
N ASP A 205 -7.95 23.20 -12.75
CA ASP A 205 -8.38 24.42 -13.44
C ASP A 205 -9.89 24.71 -13.20
N VAL A 206 -10.73 23.67 -13.07
CA VAL A 206 -12.19 23.80 -12.83
C VAL A 206 -12.56 23.90 -11.34
N GLU A 207 -11.69 23.39 -10.45
CA GLU A 207 -11.87 23.40 -9.00
C GLU A 207 -13.25 22.89 -8.51
N PRO A 208 -13.75 21.71 -8.92
CA PRO A 208 -15.12 21.24 -8.66
C PRO A 208 -15.50 21.07 -7.17
N TRP A 209 -14.54 21.11 -6.25
CA TRP A 209 -14.78 21.09 -4.81
C TRP A 209 -15.19 22.45 -4.23
N ARG A 210 -15.01 23.55 -4.96
CA ARG A 210 -15.35 24.88 -4.46
C ARG A 210 -16.83 25.18 -4.61
N ALA A 211 -17.40 25.82 -3.59
CA ALA A 211 -18.84 26.12 -3.55
C ALA A 211 -19.33 27.04 -4.69
N ASP A 212 -18.44 27.82 -5.31
CA ASP A 212 -18.75 28.73 -6.42
C ASP A 212 -18.78 28.06 -7.80
N THR A 213 -18.20 26.86 -7.96
CA THR A 213 -18.31 26.09 -9.22
C THR A 213 -19.76 25.63 -9.41
N PRO A 214 -20.43 25.81 -10.56
CA PRO A 214 -21.81 25.36 -10.73
C PRO A 214 -21.97 23.84 -10.61
N ASP A 215 -23.04 23.36 -9.96
CA ASP A 215 -23.27 21.91 -9.74
C ASP A 215 -23.38 21.12 -11.06
N GLU A 216 -23.93 21.73 -12.12
CA GLU A 216 -23.98 21.13 -13.45
C GLU A 216 -22.56 20.90 -14.03
N THR A 217 -21.65 21.86 -13.83
CA THR A 217 -20.24 21.72 -14.23
C THR A 217 -19.57 20.62 -13.42
N VAL A 218 -19.82 20.55 -12.11
CA VAL A 218 -19.30 19.47 -11.24
C VAL A 218 -19.77 18.10 -11.73
N ALA A 219 -21.04 17.97 -12.11
CA ALA A 219 -21.62 16.74 -12.62
C ALA A 219 -20.98 16.28 -13.95
N LYS A 220 -20.72 17.22 -14.89
CA LYS A 220 -20.00 16.94 -16.16
C LYS A 220 -18.54 16.57 -15.93
N VAL A 221 -17.85 17.27 -15.04
CA VAL A 221 -16.46 17.01 -14.65
C VAL A 221 -16.33 15.62 -14.02
N TYR A 222 -17.27 15.23 -13.15
CA TYR A 222 -17.31 13.90 -12.55
C TYR A 222 -17.52 12.82 -13.62
N ALA A 223 -18.44 13.02 -14.57
CA ALA A 223 -18.69 12.08 -15.67
C ALA A 223 -17.42 11.84 -16.51
N VAL A 224 -16.81 12.92 -17.03
CA VAL A 224 -15.62 12.81 -17.89
C VAL A 224 -14.42 12.22 -17.15
N SER A 225 -14.21 12.60 -15.89
CA SER A 225 -13.11 12.05 -15.10
C SER A 225 -13.30 10.56 -14.81
N SER A 226 -14.54 10.15 -14.54
CA SER A 226 -14.88 8.74 -14.33
C SER A 226 -14.72 7.93 -15.60
N GLU A 227 -15.15 8.45 -16.76
CA GLU A 227 -14.95 7.81 -18.07
C GLU A 227 -13.46 7.69 -18.42
N ALA A 228 -12.68 8.75 -18.15
CA ALA A 228 -11.25 8.74 -18.37
C ALA A 228 -10.56 7.67 -17.51
N LEU A 229 -10.91 7.56 -16.22
CA LEU A 229 -10.39 6.50 -15.35
C LEU A 229 -10.79 5.11 -15.85
N ARG A 230 -12.04 4.93 -16.31
CA ARG A 230 -12.53 3.65 -16.84
C ARG A 230 -11.72 3.20 -18.05
N ILE A 231 -11.58 4.08 -19.06
CA ILE A 231 -10.83 3.79 -20.29
C ILE A 231 -9.35 3.57 -19.98
N CYS A 232 -8.72 4.47 -19.22
CA CYS A 232 -7.31 4.33 -18.85
C CYS A 232 -7.07 3.05 -18.06
N ALA A 233 -7.95 2.66 -17.14
CA ALA A 233 -7.81 1.42 -16.38
C ALA A 233 -7.90 0.18 -17.28
N ILE A 234 -8.82 0.14 -18.26
CA ILE A 234 -8.87 -0.96 -19.24
C ILE A 234 -7.56 -1.05 -20.02
N LEU A 235 -7.05 0.07 -20.51
CA LEU A 235 -5.81 0.15 -21.29
C LEU A 235 -4.55 -0.13 -20.44
N LEU A 236 -4.63 0.06 -19.13
CA LEU A 236 -3.54 -0.20 -18.19
C LEU A 236 -3.40 -1.67 -17.78
N GLN A 237 -4.40 -2.53 -18.06
CA GLN A 237 -4.35 -3.95 -17.68
C GLN A 237 -3.10 -4.71 -18.17
N PRO A 238 -2.57 -4.49 -19.39
CA PRO A 238 -1.32 -5.13 -19.82
C PRO A 238 -0.09 -4.67 -19.02
N PHE A 239 -0.15 -3.50 -18.38
CA PHE A 239 0.98 -2.88 -17.70
C PHE A 239 0.91 -3.13 -16.18
N ILE A 240 -0.22 -2.82 -15.55
CA ILE A 240 -0.50 -2.89 -14.11
C ILE A 240 -1.77 -3.71 -13.81
N PRO A 241 -1.79 -5.01 -14.12
CA PRO A 241 -3.01 -5.82 -14.14
C PRO A 241 -3.80 -5.79 -12.82
N SER A 242 -3.12 -5.84 -11.68
CA SER A 242 -3.77 -5.94 -10.38
C SER A 242 -4.43 -4.62 -9.97
N LYS A 243 -3.74 -3.49 -10.15
CA LYS A 243 -4.22 -2.15 -9.83
C LYS A 243 -5.25 -1.65 -10.85
N ALA A 244 -5.12 -2.02 -12.12
CA ALA A 244 -6.14 -1.76 -13.13
C ALA A 244 -7.45 -2.50 -12.80
N ALA A 245 -7.38 -3.79 -12.46
CA ALA A 245 -8.55 -4.56 -12.05
C ALA A 245 -9.21 -3.96 -10.79
N MET A 246 -8.40 -3.60 -9.79
CA MET A 246 -8.87 -2.97 -8.56
C MET A 246 -9.58 -1.63 -8.82
N LEU A 247 -9.06 -0.80 -9.73
CA LEU A 247 -9.70 0.47 -10.11
C LEU A 247 -11.01 0.23 -10.86
N LEU A 248 -11.05 -0.74 -11.78
CA LEU A 248 -12.28 -1.11 -12.50
C LEU A 248 -13.35 -1.66 -11.55
N ASP A 249 -12.95 -2.45 -10.55
CA ASP A 249 -13.81 -2.88 -9.45
C ASP A 249 -14.34 -1.69 -8.64
N ALA A 250 -13.51 -0.67 -8.40
CA ALA A 250 -13.89 0.51 -7.65
C ALA A 250 -14.89 1.40 -8.41
N LEU A 251 -14.78 1.44 -9.73
CA LEU A 251 -15.68 2.16 -10.64
C LEU A 251 -16.96 1.37 -10.97
N GLY A 252 -17.11 0.15 -10.45
CA GLY A 252 -18.29 -0.69 -10.70
C GLY A 252 -18.36 -1.26 -12.11
N VAL A 253 -17.23 -1.40 -12.81
CA VAL A 253 -17.17 -1.94 -14.18
C VAL A 253 -17.20 -3.46 -14.13
N ASP A 254 -18.20 -4.11 -14.74
CA ASP A 254 -18.28 -5.58 -14.74
C ASP A 254 -17.06 -6.24 -15.41
N ALA A 255 -16.67 -7.43 -14.95
CA ALA A 255 -15.53 -8.17 -15.51
C ALA A 255 -15.68 -8.46 -17.02
N SER A 256 -16.90 -8.68 -17.53
CA SER A 256 -17.14 -8.88 -18.97
C SER A 256 -16.95 -7.61 -19.80
N ALA A 257 -16.97 -6.44 -19.14
CA ALA A 257 -16.87 -5.12 -19.77
C ALA A 257 -15.45 -4.51 -19.68
N ARG A 258 -14.41 -5.35 -19.49
CA ARG A 258 -13.01 -4.89 -19.33
C ARG A 258 -12.10 -5.21 -20.51
N THR A 259 -12.65 -5.67 -21.64
CA THR A 259 -11.83 -5.96 -22.83
C THR A 259 -11.47 -4.68 -23.59
N TRP A 260 -10.51 -4.75 -24.50
CA TRP A 260 -10.09 -3.61 -25.33
C TRP A 260 -11.25 -2.96 -26.11
N ALA A 261 -12.23 -3.77 -26.53
CA ALA A 261 -13.43 -3.28 -27.22
C ALA A 261 -14.27 -2.32 -26.35
N HIS A 262 -14.17 -2.44 -25.03
CA HIS A 262 -14.87 -1.58 -24.07
C HIS A 262 -14.07 -0.31 -23.72
N ALA A 263 -12.85 -0.14 -24.21
CA ALA A 263 -12.06 1.09 -24.02
C ALA A 263 -12.53 2.27 -24.91
N GLN A 264 -13.77 2.23 -25.39
CA GLN A 264 -14.37 3.27 -26.23
C GLN A 264 -15.17 4.27 -25.39
N PHE A 265 -15.07 5.55 -25.73
CA PHE A 265 -15.81 6.62 -25.08
C PHE A 265 -17.33 6.42 -25.15
N GLY A 266 -18.01 6.53 -24.01
CA GLY A 266 -19.47 6.50 -23.91
C GLY A 266 -20.10 5.11 -24.04
N THR A 267 -19.30 4.04 -24.08
CA THR A 267 -19.81 2.66 -24.27
C THR A 267 -19.92 1.86 -22.96
N GLY A 268 -19.38 2.38 -21.86
CA GLY A 268 -19.37 1.73 -20.57
C GLY A 268 -20.31 2.41 -19.57
N ILE A 269 -20.64 1.69 -18.51
CA ILE A 269 -21.33 2.24 -17.35
C ILE A 269 -20.31 2.38 -16.23
N VAL A 270 -20.23 3.56 -15.63
CA VAL A 270 -19.62 3.75 -14.31
C VAL A 270 -20.77 3.82 -13.31
N GLY A 271 -20.83 2.87 -12.38
CA GLY A 271 -21.94 2.73 -11.44
C GLY A 271 -21.54 3.08 -10.01
N GLU A 272 -22.53 3.34 -9.15
CA GLU A 272 -22.33 3.18 -7.71
C GLU A 272 -22.26 1.68 -7.39
N ARG A 273 -21.18 1.24 -6.76
CA ARG A 273 -21.03 -0.18 -6.40
C ARG A 273 -22.03 -0.55 -5.30
N LEU A 274 -23.05 -1.33 -5.67
CA LEU A 274 -23.90 -2.12 -4.77
C LEU A 274 -23.05 -3.22 -4.09
N ASP A 275 -23.03 -3.20 -2.76
CA ASP A 275 -22.83 -4.34 -1.86
C ASP A 275 -21.92 -5.48 -2.34
N ARG A 276 -20.59 -5.33 -2.19
CA ARG A 276 -19.65 -6.43 -1.88
C ARG A 276 -18.24 -5.91 -1.65
N ALA A 277 -17.75 -6.19 -0.43
CA ALA A 277 -16.39 -6.04 0.10
C ALA A 277 -15.73 -4.66 -0.05
N PRO A 278 -15.23 -4.05 1.04
CA PRO A 278 -14.45 -2.82 0.94
C PRO A 278 -13.27 -3.04 0.00
N LEU A 279 -13.01 -2.04 -0.83
CA LEU A 279 -11.78 -1.95 -1.60
C LEU A 279 -10.59 -2.08 -0.63
N PRO A 280 -9.54 -2.87 -0.92
CA PRO A 280 -8.27 -2.76 -0.23
C PRO A 280 -7.54 -1.51 -0.75
N ILE A 281 -8.17 -0.34 -0.65
CA ILE A 281 -7.49 0.94 -0.74
C ILE A 281 -6.92 1.16 0.65
N ALA A 282 -5.61 0.94 0.78
CA ALA A 282 -4.82 1.48 1.89
C ALA A 282 -4.76 3.01 1.77
N VAL A 283 -5.91 3.65 1.95
CA VAL A 283 -6.14 5.01 2.42
C VAL A 283 -7.39 4.97 3.32
N GLU A 284 -7.60 3.87 4.05
CA GLU A 284 -8.19 4.00 5.37
C GLU A 284 -7.07 4.49 6.29
N ARG A 285 -7.11 5.78 6.59
CA ARG A 285 -6.70 6.21 7.93
C ARG A 285 -7.41 5.24 8.88
N PHE A 286 -6.65 4.49 9.67
CA PHE A 286 -7.18 3.79 10.83
C PHE A 286 -7.77 4.84 11.79
N THR A 287 -9.02 5.24 11.55
CA THR A 287 -9.87 6.00 12.46
C THR A 287 -10.81 5.09 13.24
N SER A 288 -10.68 3.77 13.12
CA SER A 288 -11.33 2.79 13.99
C SER A 288 -10.37 2.26 15.05
N PHE A 289 -9.63 3.16 15.72
CA PHE A 289 -9.29 2.87 17.11
C PHE A 289 -10.60 2.99 17.89
N ASP A 290 -10.93 1.95 18.66
CA ASP A 290 -12.15 1.85 19.43
C ASP A 290 -12.33 3.11 20.31
N MET A 291 -13.19 4.04 19.87
CA MET A 291 -13.50 5.31 20.54
C MET A 291 -14.16 5.09 21.92
N ARG A 292 -14.38 3.84 22.34
CA ARG A 292 -15.09 3.51 23.58
C ARG A 292 -14.20 3.43 24.82
N ALA A 293 -12.89 3.67 24.70
CA ALA A 293 -11.95 3.59 25.84
C ALA A 293 -11.05 4.81 26.06
N THR A 294 -11.21 5.92 25.33
CA THR A 294 -10.51 7.17 25.68
C THR A 294 -11.26 7.84 26.82
N SER A 295 -10.70 7.79 28.03
CA SER A 295 -11.05 8.73 29.10
C SER A 295 -11.01 10.14 28.51
N GLY A 296 -12.11 10.90 28.59
CA GLY A 296 -12.29 12.20 27.94
C GLY A 296 -11.39 13.34 28.44
N ARG A 297 -10.06 13.13 28.46
CA ARG A 297 -9.05 14.13 28.77
C ARG A 297 -8.25 14.45 27.51
N ASP A 298 -8.43 15.67 27.01
CA ASP A 298 -7.74 16.16 25.82
C ASP A 298 -6.27 16.53 26.08
N LEU A 299 -5.90 16.68 27.36
CA LEU A 299 -4.60 17.11 27.84
C LEU A 299 -4.24 16.41 29.15
N ASP A 300 -3.00 15.93 29.27
CA ASP A 300 -2.48 15.25 30.45
C ASP A 300 -1.13 15.83 30.89
N VAL A 301 -0.89 15.83 32.20
CA VAL A 301 0.37 16.29 32.79
C VAL A 301 1.41 15.18 32.68
N VAL A 302 2.59 15.50 32.13
CA VAL A 302 3.74 14.59 32.05
C VAL A 302 4.72 14.84 33.20
N ILE A 303 5.05 16.12 33.43
CA ILE A 303 5.88 16.58 34.55
C ILE A 303 5.08 17.65 35.28
N ASP A 304 4.81 17.40 36.56
CA ASP A 304 3.90 18.21 37.37
C ASP A 304 4.27 19.69 37.32
N GLY A 305 3.31 20.50 36.88
CA GLY A 305 3.46 21.95 36.77
C GLY A 305 4.44 22.44 35.70
N GLN A 306 4.98 21.57 34.82
CA GLN A 306 6.04 21.92 33.86
C GLN A 306 5.75 21.47 32.42
N LEU A 307 5.37 20.21 32.21
CA LEU A 307 5.25 19.61 30.87
C LEU A 307 3.92 18.87 30.72
N TYR A 308 3.21 19.17 29.64
CA TYR A 308 1.90 18.62 29.31
C TYR A 308 1.93 18.00 27.92
N ILE A 309 1.12 16.97 27.70
CA ILE A 309 0.91 16.33 26.40
C ILE A 309 -0.57 16.37 26.04
N GLY A 310 -0.89 16.68 24.78
CA GLY A 310 -2.28 16.80 24.34
C GLY A 310 -2.50 16.56 22.85
N ASN A 311 -3.74 16.77 22.43
CA ASN A 311 -4.20 16.71 21.04
C ASN A 311 -4.43 18.13 20.46
N LEU A 312 -4.79 18.22 19.17
CA LEU A 312 -5.01 19.52 18.51
C LEU A 312 -6.18 20.30 19.13
N ALA A 313 -7.20 19.61 19.62
CA ALA A 313 -8.33 20.24 20.30
C ALA A 313 -7.87 20.95 21.59
N SER A 314 -7.06 20.30 22.42
CA SER A 314 -6.49 20.90 23.63
C SER A 314 -5.65 22.13 23.34
N ALA A 315 -4.83 22.10 22.27
CA ALA A 315 -4.00 23.22 21.87
C ALA A 315 -4.86 24.43 21.44
N ARG A 316 -5.91 24.19 20.66
CA ARG A 316 -6.87 25.24 20.23
C ARG A 316 -7.68 25.82 21.38
N ASN A 317 -7.92 25.03 22.41
CA ASN A 317 -8.72 25.41 23.57
C ASN A 317 -7.88 25.88 24.78
N LEU A 318 -6.59 26.19 24.60
CA LEU A 318 -5.73 26.67 25.70
C LEU A 318 -6.28 27.92 26.40
N SER A 319 -6.95 28.81 25.65
CA SER A 319 -7.60 30.01 26.21
C SER A 319 -8.71 29.69 27.22
N HIS A 320 -9.34 28.51 27.13
CA HIS A 320 -10.34 28.04 28.08
C HIS A 320 -9.72 27.41 29.35
N HIS A 321 -8.39 27.28 29.39
CA HIS A 321 -7.65 26.70 30.51
C HIS A 321 -6.55 27.64 31.06
N PRO A 322 -6.88 28.89 31.45
CA PRO A 322 -5.89 29.84 31.97
C PRO A 322 -5.22 29.35 33.26
N GLU A 323 -5.88 28.49 34.04
CA GLU A 323 -5.36 27.87 35.25
C GLU A 323 -4.12 27.01 35.01
N LEU A 324 -3.99 26.43 33.81
CA LEU A 324 -2.81 25.64 33.46
C LEU A 324 -1.57 26.54 33.30
N GLY A 325 -1.75 27.80 32.90
CA GLY A 325 -0.68 28.78 32.72
C GLY A 325 0.37 28.38 31.68
N ILE A 326 -0.05 27.71 30.60
CA ILE A 326 0.84 27.31 29.49
C ILE A 326 1.42 28.56 28.84
N THR A 327 2.75 28.64 28.76
CA THR A 327 3.47 29.77 28.15
C THR A 327 4.15 29.40 26.83
N HIS A 328 4.41 28.10 26.63
CA HIS A 328 5.11 27.57 25.46
C HIS A 328 4.34 26.40 24.84
N VAL A 329 4.38 26.30 23.51
CA VAL A 329 3.74 25.21 22.77
C VAL A 329 4.73 24.61 21.76
N VAL A 330 4.79 23.28 21.73
CA VAL A 330 5.44 22.51 20.65
C VAL A 330 4.35 21.83 19.84
N SER A 331 4.14 22.28 18.60
CA SER A 331 3.18 21.68 17.67
C SER A 331 3.90 20.75 16.71
N VAL A 332 3.62 19.46 16.83
CA VAL A 332 4.17 18.41 15.96
C VAL A 332 3.14 18.06 14.88
N CYS A 333 2.61 19.10 14.24
CA CYS A 333 1.64 19.07 13.15
C CYS A 333 1.49 20.47 12.53
N PRO A 334 1.07 20.57 11.26
CA PRO A 334 0.92 21.87 10.59
C PRO A 334 -0.34 22.65 10.99
N ASP A 335 -1.30 22.01 11.67
CA ASP A 335 -2.69 22.49 11.83
C ASP A 335 -2.91 23.49 12.99
N PHE A 336 -1.84 24.02 13.58
CA PHE A 336 -1.88 24.96 14.71
C PHE A 336 -0.87 26.10 14.54
N SER A 337 -1.30 27.32 14.88
CA SER A 337 -0.49 28.53 14.95
C SER A 337 -1.02 29.42 16.07
N THR A 338 -0.12 30.13 16.76
CA THR A 338 -0.49 31.10 17.79
C THR A 338 0.53 32.24 17.85
N ASP A 339 0.05 33.47 17.99
CA ASP A 339 0.91 34.66 18.17
C ASP A 339 1.08 35.04 19.65
N THR A 340 0.32 34.39 20.54
CA THR A 340 0.24 34.75 21.96
C THR A 340 1.18 33.95 22.86
N LEU A 341 1.71 32.84 22.37
CA LEU A 341 2.57 31.91 23.11
C LEU A 341 3.89 31.74 22.37
N HIS A 342 4.95 31.40 23.12
CA HIS A 342 6.19 30.97 22.48
C HIS A 342 5.94 29.63 21.78
N HIS A 343 6.10 29.60 20.47
CA HIS A 343 5.64 28.48 19.64
C HIS A 343 6.79 27.89 18.83
N LEU A 344 7.05 26.59 19.04
CA LEU A 344 7.88 25.79 18.15
C LEU A 344 6.98 24.89 17.30
N ARG A 345 7.12 25.00 15.98
CA ARG A 345 6.36 24.19 15.02
C ARG A 345 7.29 23.20 14.31
N ILE A 346 6.87 21.93 14.30
CA ILE A 346 7.56 20.81 13.65
C ILE A 346 6.56 20.16 12.68
N ASP A 347 6.75 20.43 11.40
CA ASP A 347 5.86 19.98 10.33
C ASP A 347 6.22 18.58 9.86
N VAL A 348 5.79 17.59 10.63
CA VAL A 348 5.97 16.16 10.32
C VAL A 348 4.64 15.42 10.23
N GLN A 349 4.56 14.52 9.26
CA GLN A 349 3.44 13.59 9.10
C GLN A 349 3.53 12.44 10.11
N ASP A 350 2.39 11.80 10.43
CA ASP A 350 2.36 10.62 11.30
C ASP A 350 2.46 9.34 10.45
N CYS A 351 3.60 9.14 9.80
CA CYS A 351 3.89 7.92 9.04
C CYS A 351 5.27 7.38 9.41
N GLU A 352 5.46 6.07 9.22
CA GLU A 352 6.65 5.34 9.67
C GLU A 352 7.93 5.77 8.93
N THR A 353 7.79 6.32 7.72
CA THR A 353 8.92 6.79 6.90
C THR A 353 9.31 8.25 7.17
N GLU A 354 8.49 9.02 7.89
CA GLU A 354 8.75 10.44 8.13
C GLU A 354 10.04 10.65 8.92
N ASP A 355 10.89 11.59 8.49
CA ASP A 355 12.15 11.89 9.16
C ASP A 355 11.95 12.96 10.25
N PHE A 356 11.61 12.47 11.42
CA PHE A 356 11.36 13.27 12.60
C PHE A 356 12.62 13.45 13.48
N LEU A 357 13.62 12.57 13.31
CA LEU A 357 14.83 12.47 14.13
C LEU A 357 15.65 13.76 14.13
N ILE A 358 15.76 14.44 13.00
CA ILE A 358 16.52 15.68 12.87
C ILE A 358 15.91 16.85 13.67
N HIS A 359 14.62 16.78 14.01
CA HIS A 359 13.91 17.83 14.73
C HIS A 359 13.98 17.65 16.25
N LEU A 360 14.33 16.46 16.72
CA LEU A 360 14.32 16.11 18.15
C LEU A 360 15.24 16.99 19.02
N PRO A 361 16.49 17.31 18.62
CA PRO A 361 17.36 18.16 19.44
C PRO A 361 16.76 19.53 19.74
N ASP A 362 16.22 20.20 18.71
CA ASP A 362 15.64 21.53 18.84
C ASP A 362 14.36 21.51 19.69
N ALA A 363 13.52 20.48 19.50
CA ALA A 363 12.34 20.27 20.33
C ALA A 363 12.71 20.10 21.81
N CYS A 364 13.71 19.27 22.09
CA CYS A 364 14.15 19.01 23.46
C CYS A 364 14.79 20.25 24.11
N ARG A 365 15.60 21.01 23.36
CA ARG A 365 16.19 22.28 23.81
C ARG A 365 15.11 23.33 24.10
N PHE A 366 14.11 23.46 23.22
CA PHE A 366 13.00 24.37 23.42
C PHE A 366 12.22 24.07 24.71
N ILE A 367 11.89 22.79 24.93
CA ILE A 367 11.22 22.35 26.17
C ILE A 367 12.10 22.64 27.39
N GLN A 368 13.40 22.32 27.31
CA GLN A 368 14.33 22.51 28.42
C GLN A 368 14.49 23.98 28.81
N SER A 369 14.67 24.86 27.83
CA SER A 369 14.81 26.31 28.06
C SER A 369 13.54 26.89 28.68
N ALA A 370 12.37 26.54 28.14
CA ALA A 370 11.09 26.99 28.66
C ALA A 370 10.90 26.59 30.14
N ILE A 371 11.23 25.34 30.51
CA ILE A 371 11.15 24.88 31.89
C ILE A 371 12.17 25.60 32.80
N HIS A 372 13.38 25.88 32.30
CA HIS A 372 14.40 26.61 33.05
C HIS A 372 13.97 28.05 33.37
N GLU A 373 13.24 28.68 32.46
CA GLU A 373 12.64 30.00 32.61
C GLU A 373 11.33 29.99 33.42
N ARG A 374 11.01 28.86 34.09
CA ARG A 374 9.77 28.62 34.84
C ARG A 374 8.51 28.71 33.98
N GLY A 375 8.64 28.56 32.67
CA GLY A 375 7.54 28.38 31.75
C GLY A 375 6.90 27.01 31.86
N LYS A 376 5.71 26.87 31.26
CA LYS A 376 4.96 25.62 31.18
C LYS A 376 4.71 25.27 29.72
N VAL A 377 5.02 24.04 29.34
CA VAL A 377 5.07 23.61 27.94
C VAL A 377 3.97 22.61 27.63
N LEU A 378 3.19 22.87 26.58
CA LEU A 378 2.33 21.88 25.95
C LEU A 378 3.01 21.31 24.71
N VAL A 379 3.15 19.98 24.64
CA VAL A 379 3.55 19.28 23.41
C VAL A 379 2.32 18.57 22.84
N HIS A 380 1.93 18.90 21.61
CA HIS A 380 0.76 18.30 20.98
C HIS A 380 1.02 17.90 19.52
N CYS A 381 0.19 16.99 19.03
CA CYS A 381 0.03 16.72 17.59
C CYS A 381 -1.48 16.69 17.29
N VAL A 382 -1.91 16.05 16.20
CA VAL A 382 -3.34 15.95 15.89
C VAL A 382 -4.09 15.16 16.97
N MET A 383 -3.64 13.94 17.29
CA MET A 383 -4.34 13.03 18.21
C MET A 383 -3.74 12.95 19.61
N GLY A 384 -2.50 13.42 19.79
CA GLY A 384 -1.78 13.28 21.05
C GLY A 384 -1.38 11.82 21.38
N ILE A 385 -1.17 10.99 20.36
CA ILE A 385 -0.91 9.54 20.49
C ILE A 385 0.53 9.18 20.10
N SER A 386 0.98 9.63 18.92
CA SER A 386 2.24 9.19 18.31
C SER A 386 3.31 10.30 18.26
N ARG A 387 3.20 11.27 17.35
CA ARG A 387 4.17 12.37 17.16
C ARG A 387 4.55 13.14 18.44
N SER A 388 3.55 13.66 19.16
CA SER A 388 3.81 14.41 20.40
C SER A 388 4.41 13.52 21.49
N ALA A 389 3.96 12.27 21.59
CA ALA A 389 4.54 11.31 22.53
C ALA A 389 6.00 11.00 22.19
N ALA A 390 6.36 10.92 20.90
CA ALA A 390 7.75 10.75 20.48
C ALA A 390 8.62 11.95 20.86
N VAL A 391 8.14 13.20 20.71
CA VAL A 391 8.87 14.39 21.22
C VAL A 391 9.05 14.33 22.73
N VAL A 392 7.98 14.05 23.48
CA VAL A 392 8.05 13.98 24.94
C VAL A 392 8.98 12.85 25.40
N ALA A 393 8.95 11.70 24.74
CA ALA A 393 9.85 10.59 25.02
C ALA A 393 11.30 10.97 24.77
N ALA A 394 11.61 11.59 23.62
CA ALA A 394 12.95 12.09 23.31
C ALA A 394 13.46 13.07 24.37
N TYR A 395 12.60 13.99 24.85
CA TYR A 395 12.94 14.92 25.91
C TYR A 395 13.28 14.20 27.23
N LEU A 396 12.47 13.22 27.63
CA LEU A 396 12.71 12.42 28.83
C LEU A 396 13.98 11.56 28.71
N MET A 397 14.27 11.01 27.54
CA MET A 397 15.51 10.26 27.27
C MET A 397 16.72 11.19 27.42
N MET A 398 16.69 12.36 26.79
CA MET A 398 17.80 13.32 26.80
C MET A 398 18.08 13.91 28.19
N THR A 399 17.03 14.21 28.97
CA THR A 399 17.16 14.95 30.24
C THR A 399 17.19 14.08 31.48
N ARG A 400 16.58 12.90 31.43
CA ARG A 400 16.48 11.98 32.58
C ARG A 400 17.21 10.65 32.35
N GLY A 401 17.84 10.46 31.18
CA GLY A 401 18.58 9.25 30.86
C GLY A 401 17.71 7.99 30.76
N LEU A 402 16.39 8.15 30.55
CA LEU A 402 15.49 7.02 30.38
C LEU A 402 15.76 6.31 29.04
N SER A 403 15.57 4.99 29.02
CA SER A 403 15.44 4.27 27.74
C SER A 403 14.15 4.73 27.02
N TYR A 404 14.06 4.52 25.70
CA TYR A 404 12.81 4.85 24.99
C TYR A 404 11.61 4.04 25.54
N VAL A 405 11.84 2.81 25.98
CA VAL A 405 10.81 1.94 26.58
C VAL A 405 10.31 2.55 27.89
N ASP A 406 11.23 2.99 28.75
CA ASP A 406 10.89 3.60 30.05
C ASP A 406 10.23 4.97 29.86
N ALA A 407 10.71 5.76 28.90
CA ALA A 407 10.13 7.06 28.57
C ALA A 407 8.68 6.92 28.07
N ILE A 408 8.41 5.99 27.16
CA ILE A 408 7.04 5.72 26.68
C ILE A 408 6.17 5.16 27.80
N SER A 409 6.70 4.26 28.63
CA SER A 409 5.97 3.72 29.79
C SER A 409 5.61 4.80 30.80
N TYR A 410 6.54 5.73 31.07
CA TYR A 410 6.33 6.88 31.95
C TYR A 410 5.20 7.80 31.46
N ILE A 411 5.14 8.04 30.15
CA ILE A 411 4.08 8.82 29.53
C ILE A 411 2.76 8.05 29.57
N ARG A 412 2.78 6.74 29.25
CA ARG A 412 1.59 5.89 29.18
C ARG A 412 0.87 5.73 30.54
N GLN A 413 1.60 5.80 31.65
CA GLN A 413 1.00 5.86 33.00
C GLN A 413 0.09 7.08 33.20
N ARG A 414 0.34 8.17 32.47
CA ARG A 414 -0.42 9.43 32.55
C ARG A 414 -1.41 9.58 31.40
N ARG A 415 -1.04 9.09 30.21
CA ARG A 415 -1.87 9.10 28.99
C ARG A 415 -1.88 7.70 28.35
N PRO A 416 -2.81 6.81 28.76
CA PRO A 416 -2.81 5.38 28.39
C PRO A 416 -2.83 5.10 26.88
N GLN A 417 -3.40 6.00 26.09
CA GLN A 417 -3.51 5.89 24.63
C GLN A 417 -2.21 6.20 23.87
N VAL A 418 -1.10 6.55 24.56
CA VAL A 418 0.16 6.84 23.87
C VAL A 418 0.72 5.60 23.18
N GLN A 419 1.01 5.76 21.90
CA GLN A 419 1.55 4.71 21.03
C GLN A 419 2.21 5.35 19.80
N PRO A 420 3.52 5.68 19.85
CA PRO A 420 4.27 6.06 18.66
C PRO A 420 4.26 4.95 17.62
N ASN A 421 4.27 5.34 16.34
CA ASN A 421 4.44 4.39 15.25
C ASN A 421 5.84 3.74 15.28
N TYR A 422 5.97 2.62 14.58
CA TYR A 422 7.22 1.84 14.52
C TYR A 422 8.42 2.68 14.04
N GLY A 423 8.23 3.50 13.01
CA GLY A 423 9.26 4.38 12.47
C GLY A 423 9.81 5.37 13.49
N PHE A 424 8.94 5.95 14.32
CA PHE A 424 9.35 6.85 15.40
C PHE A 424 10.03 6.14 16.55
N ILE A 425 9.64 4.90 16.87
CA ILE A 425 10.36 4.08 17.86
C ILE A 425 11.82 3.85 17.42
N LYS A 426 12.05 3.48 16.15
CA LYS A 426 13.40 3.33 15.60
C LYS A 426 14.18 4.65 15.58
N GLN A 427 13.50 5.77 15.41
CA GLN A 427 14.11 7.09 15.52
C GLN A 427 14.51 7.43 16.95
N LEU A 428 13.72 7.10 17.96
CA LEU A 428 14.11 7.28 19.37
C LEU A 428 15.34 6.43 19.73
N GLN A 429 15.40 5.19 19.26
CA GLN A 429 16.59 4.34 19.44
C GLN A 429 17.82 4.97 18.76
N THR A 430 17.65 5.47 17.53
CA THR A 430 18.71 6.13 16.77
C THR A 430 19.12 7.45 17.43
N PHE A 431 18.19 8.17 18.06
CA PHE A 431 18.44 9.40 18.80
C PHE A 431 19.38 9.16 19.98
N ALA A 432 19.12 8.11 20.78
CA ALA A 432 20.03 7.67 21.83
C ALA A 432 21.40 7.23 21.25
N ALA A 433 21.40 6.45 20.16
CA ALA A 433 22.64 6.02 19.49
C ALA A 433 23.46 7.18 18.88
N CYS A 434 22.82 8.31 18.60
CA CYS A 434 23.47 9.54 18.17
C CYS A 434 23.96 10.41 19.33
N ASN A 435 23.88 9.94 20.59
CA ASN A 435 24.10 10.75 21.79
C ASN A 435 23.25 12.03 21.78
N TYR A 436 22.01 11.92 21.31
CA TYR A 436 21.03 13.02 21.23
C TYR A 436 21.40 14.17 20.28
N GLU A 437 22.44 14.01 19.45
CA GLU A 437 22.86 14.99 18.42
C GLU A 437 22.97 14.29 17.04
N PRO A 438 21.84 13.90 16.43
CA PRO A 438 21.81 13.31 15.09
C PRO A 438 22.31 14.31 14.06
N SER A 439 23.15 13.83 13.13
CA SER A 439 23.62 14.61 12.00
C SER A 439 23.86 13.73 10.79
N ARG A 440 23.92 14.33 9.60
CA ARG A 440 24.16 13.59 8.34
C ARG A 440 25.52 12.87 8.31
N ILE A 441 26.46 13.25 9.17
CA ILE A 441 27.77 12.60 9.31
C ILE A 441 27.81 11.55 10.42
N ASN A 442 26.84 11.57 11.35
CA ASN A 442 26.77 10.60 12.45
C ASN A 442 26.61 9.16 11.89
N PRO A 443 27.48 8.20 12.26
CA PRO A 443 27.40 6.83 11.75
C PRO A 443 26.07 6.12 12.04
N ALA A 444 25.51 6.32 13.24
CA ALA A 444 24.24 5.72 13.64
C ALA A 444 23.08 6.27 12.80
N TYR A 445 23.04 7.60 12.63
CA TYR A 445 22.06 8.26 11.76
C TYR A 445 22.15 7.74 10.32
N ARG A 446 23.35 7.64 9.74
CA ARG A 446 23.55 7.14 8.36
C ARG A 446 23.14 5.67 8.22
N ALA A 447 23.46 4.84 9.21
CA ALA A 447 23.09 3.43 9.21
C ALA A 447 21.57 3.25 9.28
N TRP A 448 20.91 3.99 10.18
CA TRP A 448 19.46 4.04 10.27
C TRP A 448 18.83 4.55 8.97
N LYS A 449 19.27 5.70 8.44
CA LYS A 449 18.69 6.30 7.23
C LYS A 449 18.75 5.40 6.00
N ARG A 450 19.77 4.54 5.90
CA ARG A 450 19.90 3.54 4.82
C ARG A 450 18.91 2.38 4.96
N ARG A 451 18.59 1.97 6.19
CA ARG A 451 17.74 0.79 6.47
C ARG A 451 16.30 1.14 6.80
N GLN A 452 16.02 2.37 7.22
CA GLN A 452 14.72 2.83 7.72
C GLN A 452 13.58 2.39 6.77
N ARG A 453 13.71 2.65 5.47
CA ARG A 453 12.66 2.32 4.51
C ARG A 453 12.46 0.82 4.35
N GLN A 454 13.55 0.04 4.33
CA GLN A 454 13.49 -1.42 4.29
C GLN A 454 12.81 -1.99 5.54
N ASP A 455 13.24 -1.54 6.73
CA ASP A 455 12.72 -2.01 8.01
C ASP A 455 11.23 -1.66 8.17
N VAL A 456 10.83 -0.48 7.69
CA VAL A 456 9.44 -0.01 7.70
C VAL A 456 8.60 -0.76 6.68
N ASN A 457 9.07 -0.92 5.44
CA ASN A 457 8.35 -1.66 4.41
C ASN A 457 8.11 -3.10 4.84
N HIS A 458 9.12 -3.78 5.36
CA HIS A 458 8.98 -5.14 5.88
C HIS A 458 7.90 -5.23 6.97
N PHE A 459 7.89 -4.28 7.91
CA PHE A 459 6.85 -4.21 8.94
C PHE A 459 5.45 -3.99 8.35
N LEU A 460 5.31 -3.03 7.44
CA LEU A 460 4.01 -2.70 6.82
C LEU A 460 3.48 -3.84 5.93
N THR A 461 4.36 -4.59 5.27
CA THR A 461 3.99 -5.82 4.54
C THR A 461 3.40 -6.85 5.49
N ILE A 462 4.03 -7.11 6.64
CA ILE A 462 3.47 -8.05 7.63
C ILE A 462 2.12 -7.58 8.17
N VAL A 463 1.97 -6.27 8.43
CA VAL A 463 0.68 -5.69 8.86
C VAL A 463 -0.40 -5.89 7.79
N HIS A 464 -0.06 -5.64 6.52
CA HIS A 464 -0.98 -5.78 5.40
C HIS A 464 -1.37 -7.23 5.13
N ASP A 465 -0.40 -8.15 5.19
CA ASP A 465 -0.63 -9.58 4.91
C ASP A 465 -1.32 -10.30 6.08
N THR A 466 -1.38 -9.65 7.25
CA THR A 466 -2.23 -10.09 8.36
C THR A 466 -3.70 -9.87 8.01
N THR A 467 -4.32 -10.91 7.47
CA THR A 467 -5.69 -10.89 6.95
C THR A 467 -6.71 -10.94 8.07
N ALA A 468 -7.64 -9.97 8.11
CA ALA A 468 -8.80 -10.03 8.99
C ALA A 468 -9.84 -11.01 8.43
N ILE A 469 -10.07 -12.12 9.14
CA ILE A 469 -11.07 -13.12 8.75
C ILE A 469 -12.44 -12.80 9.35
N ILE A 470 -12.45 -12.34 10.59
CA ILE A 470 -13.61 -11.69 11.22
C ILE A 470 -13.13 -10.31 11.65
N PRO A 471 -13.66 -9.23 11.04
CA PRO A 471 -13.27 -7.86 11.38
C PRO A 471 -13.27 -7.64 12.90
N ASP A 472 -12.19 -7.02 13.39
CA ASP A 472 -11.95 -6.70 14.80
C ASP A 472 -11.93 -7.87 15.80
N LYS A 473 -11.88 -9.13 15.33
CA LYS A 473 -11.98 -10.32 16.20
C LYS A 473 -10.98 -11.43 15.86
N LEU A 474 -10.85 -11.80 14.60
CA LEU A 474 -10.06 -12.95 14.17
C LEU A 474 -9.19 -12.60 12.97
N TYR A 475 -7.89 -12.79 13.13
CA TYR A 475 -6.87 -12.49 12.14
C TYR A 475 -6.09 -13.76 11.79
N LEU A 476 -5.58 -13.81 10.57
CA LEU A 476 -4.72 -14.87 10.05
C LEU A 476 -3.45 -14.23 9.50
N SER A 477 -2.28 -14.79 9.82
CA SER A 477 -1.03 -14.38 9.18
C SER A 477 -0.10 -15.56 8.96
N SER A 478 0.53 -15.61 7.80
CA SER A 478 1.62 -16.54 7.52
C SER A 478 2.98 -16.08 8.06
N ASP A 479 3.08 -14.83 8.48
CA ASP A 479 4.33 -14.24 8.99
C ASP A 479 4.12 -13.51 10.33
N PHE A 480 5.16 -13.46 11.15
CA PHE A 480 5.14 -12.71 12.41
C PHE A 480 6.49 -12.03 12.63
N PRO A 481 6.54 -10.76 13.05
CA PRO A 481 7.79 -10.03 13.10
C PRO A 481 8.80 -10.62 14.08
N ARG A 482 10.05 -10.75 13.65
CA ARG A 482 11.19 -11.16 14.50
C ARG A 482 11.70 -10.02 15.37
N ASP A 483 11.64 -8.79 14.85
CA ASP A 483 11.98 -7.61 15.61
C ASP A 483 10.91 -7.37 16.69
N LEU A 484 11.35 -7.24 17.95
CA LEU A 484 10.44 -7.13 19.09
C LEU A 484 9.59 -5.85 19.05
N ASP A 485 10.13 -4.74 18.51
CA ASP A 485 9.36 -3.51 18.37
C ASP A 485 8.30 -3.65 17.28
N GLN A 486 8.66 -4.27 16.15
CA GLN A 486 7.68 -4.59 15.10
C GLN A 486 6.57 -5.48 15.66
N ALA A 487 6.91 -6.53 16.40
CA ALA A 487 5.93 -7.44 16.99
C ALA A 487 5.01 -6.72 17.99
N ALA A 488 5.57 -5.88 18.86
CA ALA A 488 4.80 -5.07 19.80
C ALA A 488 3.89 -4.06 19.08
N CYS A 489 4.39 -3.40 18.02
CA CYS A 489 3.62 -2.50 17.19
C CYS A 489 2.49 -3.23 16.48
N LEU A 490 2.72 -4.40 15.88
CA LEU A 490 1.69 -5.21 15.22
C LEU A 490 0.56 -5.58 16.18
N VAL A 491 0.93 -6.12 17.35
CA VAL A 491 -0.03 -6.50 18.41
C VAL A 491 -0.89 -5.31 18.81
N SER A 492 -0.27 -4.15 19.03
CA SER A 492 -0.97 -2.95 19.48
C SER A 492 -1.79 -2.32 18.34
N TYR A 493 -1.30 -2.35 17.10
CA TYR A 493 -1.97 -1.82 15.90
C TYR A 493 -3.28 -2.56 15.62
N LEU A 494 -3.26 -3.89 15.74
CA LEU A 494 -4.43 -4.74 15.49
C LEU A 494 -5.27 -4.97 16.77
N GLY A 495 -4.81 -4.49 17.92
CA GLY A 495 -5.47 -4.69 19.22
C GLY A 495 -5.49 -6.15 19.66
N MET A 496 -4.50 -6.94 19.26
CA MET A 496 -4.42 -8.36 19.56
C MET A 496 -4.31 -8.60 21.06
N THR A 497 -5.05 -9.59 21.53
CA THR A 497 -5.07 -10.00 22.95
C THR A 497 -4.67 -11.46 23.11
N HIS A 498 -4.87 -12.26 22.06
CA HIS A 498 -4.55 -13.67 22.03
C HIS A 498 -3.83 -14.00 20.72
N CYS A 499 -2.93 -14.96 20.76
CA CYS A 499 -2.36 -15.54 19.54
C CYS A 499 -2.26 -17.06 19.64
N VAL A 500 -2.56 -17.73 18.52
CA VAL A 500 -2.42 -19.16 18.28
C VAL A 500 -1.29 -19.35 17.28
N SER A 501 -0.21 -20.02 17.67
CA SER A 501 0.93 -20.33 16.80
C SER A 501 0.99 -21.82 16.50
N ILE A 502 1.08 -22.20 15.23
CA ILE A 502 1.08 -23.60 14.79
C ILE A 502 2.35 -23.88 14.02
N THR A 503 3.11 -24.93 14.36
CA THR A 503 4.36 -25.21 13.64
C THR A 503 4.13 -25.64 12.18
N PRO A 504 5.06 -25.32 11.26
CA PRO A 504 6.29 -24.55 11.49
C PRO A 504 5.95 -23.07 11.68
N ALA A 505 6.29 -22.52 12.85
CA ALA A 505 6.07 -21.13 13.24
C ALA A 505 7.04 -20.84 14.37
N GLU A 506 7.60 -19.63 14.37
CA GLU A 506 8.47 -19.19 15.45
C GLU A 506 7.66 -18.99 16.74
N GLU A 507 8.33 -19.15 17.88
CA GLU A 507 7.71 -18.86 19.16
C GLU A 507 7.46 -17.36 19.29
N ILE A 508 6.21 -17.00 19.58
CA ILE A 508 5.85 -15.61 19.82
C ILE A 508 6.60 -15.10 21.04
N PRO A 509 7.30 -13.95 20.92
CA PRO A 509 8.13 -13.42 21.99
C PRO A 509 7.38 -13.29 23.32
N ALA A 510 8.02 -13.76 24.39
CA ALA A 510 7.40 -13.79 25.71
C ALA A 510 7.17 -12.42 26.35
N CYS A 511 7.83 -11.39 25.84
CA CYS A 511 7.67 -10.00 26.26
C CYS A 511 6.33 -9.38 25.82
N LEU A 512 5.60 -10.00 24.89
CA LEU A 512 4.30 -9.48 24.44
C LEU A 512 3.21 -9.80 25.47
N THR A 513 2.44 -8.79 25.85
CA THR A 513 1.32 -8.86 26.82
C THR A 513 0.06 -9.47 26.20
N ILE A 514 0.20 -10.59 25.50
CA ILE A 514 -0.91 -11.36 24.90
C ILE A 514 -0.91 -12.80 25.41
N LYS A 515 -2.10 -13.40 25.48
CA LYS A 515 -2.24 -14.83 25.80
C LYS A 515 -1.82 -15.66 24.58
N ARG A 516 -0.95 -16.63 24.79
CA ARG A 516 -0.33 -17.40 23.71
C ARG A 516 -0.73 -18.87 23.82
N ARG A 517 -1.09 -19.47 22.70
CA ARG A 517 -1.28 -20.92 22.57
C ARG A 517 -0.43 -21.42 21.41
N GLN A 518 0.61 -22.19 21.73
CA GLN A 518 1.46 -22.80 20.72
C GLN A 518 1.11 -24.26 20.55
N LEU A 519 1.00 -24.71 19.30
CA LEU A 519 0.76 -26.09 18.94
C LEU A 519 1.91 -26.56 18.03
N ARG A 520 2.60 -27.62 18.46
CA ARG A 520 3.69 -28.23 17.71
C ARG A 520 3.18 -29.45 16.96
N ILE A 521 2.96 -29.29 15.66
CA ILE A 521 2.60 -30.32 14.70
C ILE A 521 3.77 -30.52 13.73
N PRO A 522 4.43 -31.68 13.71
CA PRO A 522 5.42 -32.03 12.71
C PRO A 522 4.83 -32.01 11.28
N GLU A 523 5.60 -31.61 10.27
CA GLU A 523 5.12 -31.49 8.88
C GLU A 523 4.59 -32.83 8.30
N ASP A 524 5.13 -33.95 8.77
CA ASP A 524 4.76 -35.32 8.40
C ASP A 524 3.50 -35.84 9.11
N LYS A 525 2.94 -35.08 10.06
CA LYS A 525 1.78 -35.49 10.89
C LYS A 525 0.62 -34.50 10.85
N ARG A 526 0.21 -34.10 9.64
CA ARG A 526 -0.90 -33.15 9.44
C ARG A 526 -2.24 -33.63 10.01
N ASP A 527 -2.43 -34.94 10.16
CA ASP A 527 -3.59 -35.54 10.85
C ASP A 527 -3.71 -35.07 12.32
N GLN A 528 -2.60 -34.74 12.97
CA GLN A 528 -2.63 -34.17 14.32
C GLN A 528 -3.25 -32.77 14.36
N LEU A 529 -3.22 -32.01 13.25
CA LEU A 529 -3.95 -30.75 13.16
C LEU A 529 -5.45 -30.99 13.33
N LEU A 530 -5.98 -31.99 12.62
CA LEU A 530 -7.40 -32.34 12.67
C LEU A 530 -7.85 -32.72 14.09
N LEU A 531 -7.00 -33.44 14.83
CA LEU A 531 -7.27 -33.81 16.22
C LEU A 531 -7.25 -32.60 17.17
N ALA A 532 -6.46 -31.57 16.87
CA ALA A 532 -6.35 -30.36 17.68
C ALA A 532 -7.40 -29.28 17.33
N LEU A 533 -8.08 -29.38 16.19
CA LEU A 533 -9.06 -28.39 15.73
C LEU A 533 -10.14 -28.05 16.77
N PRO A 534 -10.80 -29.02 17.45
CA PRO A 534 -11.85 -28.70 18.41
C PRO A 534 -11.35 -27.81 19.56
N ASP A 535 -10.17 -28.12 20.10
CA ASP A 535 -9.56 -27.38 21.20
C ASP A 535 -9.09 -25.98 20.77
N LEU A 536 -8.60 -25.84 19.54
CA LEU A 536 -8.22 -24.54 18.97
C LEU A 536 -9.45 -23.67 18.72
N CYS A 537 -10.52 -24.24 18.14
CA CYS A 537 -11.77 -23.53 17.91
C CYS A 537 -12.36 -23.03 19.23
N LYS A 538 -12.35 -23.88 20.28
CA LYS A 538 -12.79 -23.49 21.62
C LYS A 538 -11.96 -22.34 22.21
N TYR A 539 -10.63 -22.38 22.07
CA TYR A 539 -9.77 -21.28 22.55
C TYR A 539 -10.05 -19.95 21.82
N ILE A 540 -10.26 -20.01 20.51
CA ILE A 540 -10.63 -18.85 19.71
C ILE A 540 -12.01 -18.32 20.15
N GLU A 541 -12.98 -19.22 20.36
CA GLU A 541 -14.32 -18.89 20.84
C GLU A 541 -14.30 -18.21 22.21
N ASP A 542 -13.61 -18.80 23.19
CA ASP A 542 -13.50 -18.28 24.54
C ASP A 542 -12.84 -16.89 24.52
N ALA A 543 -11.79 -16.71 23.71
CA ALA A 543 -11.11 -15.42 23.57
C ALA A 543 -12.05 -14.35 22.98
N ILE A 544 -12.71 -14.65 21.86
CA ILE A 544 -13.62 -13.71 21.18
C ILE A 544 -14.85 -13.37 22.04
N SER A 545 -15.41 -14.36 22.73
CA SER A 545 -16.59 -14.16 23.59
C SER A 545 -16.29 -13.25 24.78
N ASN A 546 -15.03 -13.18 25.22
CA ASN A 546 -14.56 -12.27 26.25
C ASN A 546 -14.07 -10.92 25.68
N GLY A 547 -14.44 -10.57 24.44
CA GLY A 547 -14.04 -9.31 23.78
C GLY A 547 -12.59 -9.30 23.27
N GLY A 548 -11.93 -10.46 23.27
CA GLY A 548 -10.57 -10.60 22.77
C GLY A 548 -10.49 -10.60 21.25
N ARG A 549 -9.34 -10.13 20.75
CA ARG A 549 -8.90 -10.25 19.35
C ARG A 549 -7.82 -11.31 19.23
N VAL A 550 -7.98 -12.25 18.30
CA VAL A 550 -7.15 -13.45 18.16
C VAL A 550 -6.41 -13.44 16.83
N LEU A 551 -5.09 -13.64 16.87
CA LEU A 551 -4.28 -13.96 15.69
C LEU A 551 -4.06 -15.47 15.59
N VAL A 552 -4.24 -16.05 14.40
CA VAL A 552 -3.79 -17.39 14.07
C VAL A 552 -2.57 -17.28 13.15
N HIS A 553 -1.43 -17.75 13.62
CA HIS A 553 -0.14 -17.66 12.94
C HIS A 553 0.44 -19.04 12.62
N CYS A 554 0.83 -19.26 11.36
CA CYS A 554 1.56 -20.44 10.91
C CYS A 554 2.34 -20.11 9.64
N LEU A 555 3.62 -20.52 9.50
CA LEU A 555 4.37 -20.30 8.24
C LEU A 555 3.72 -21.03 7.05
N SER A 556 2.94 -22.08 7.31
CA SER A 556 2.04 -22.66 6.32
C SER A 556 0.67 -21.99 6.38
N GLU A 557 0.39 -21.10 5.44
CA GLU A 557 -0.90 -20.42 5.32
C GLU A 557 -2.07 -21.42 5.29
N SER A 558 -1.90 -22.56 4.61
CA SER A 558 -2.90 -23.63 4.56
C SER A 558 -3.28 -24.19 5.94
N CYS A 559 -2.33 -24.25 6.89
CA CYS A 559 -2.60 -24.72 8.25
C CYS A 559 -3.37 -23.67 9.06
N ALA A 560 -2.96 -22.40 8.99
CA ALA A 560 -3.69 -21.30 9.62
C ALA A 560 -5.11 -21.19 9.06
N ALA A 561 -5.26 -21.30 7.73
CA ALA A 561 -6.55 -21.27 7.03
C ALA A 561 -7.44 -22.45 7.47
N THR A 562 -6.88 -23.64 7.63
CA THR A 562 -7.63 -24.82 8.11
C THR A 562 -8.24 -24.55 9.50
N VAL A 563 -7.48 -23.95 10.42
CA VAL A 563 -8.00 -23.61 11.76
C VAL A 563 -9.12 -22.58 11.69
N VAL A 564 -8.91 -21.51 10.92
CA VAL A 564 -9.93 -20.45 10.84
C VAL A 564 -11.19 -20.91 10.11
N CYS A 565 -11.07 -21.68 9.02
CA CYS A 565 -12.20 -22.28 8.33
C CYS A 565 -12.97 -23.25 9.24
N SER A 566 -12.25 -24.06 10.03
CA SER A 566 -12.87 -24.97 11.00
C SER A 566 -13.64 -24.21 12.07
N PHE A 567 -13.10 -23.10 12.57
CA PHE A 567 -13.81 -22.24 13.52
C PHE A 567 -15.11 -21.67 12.92
N ARG A 568 -15.14 -21.32 11.63
CA ARG A 568 -16.35 -20.80 10.96
C ARG A 568 -17.42 -21.85 10.69
N GLU A 569 -17.02 -23.10 10.44
CA GLU A 569 -17.93 -24.21 10.16
C GLU A 569 -18.33 -25.00 11.42
N PHE A 570 -17.74 -24.69 12.58
CA PHE A 570 -18.08 -25.38 13.83
C PHE A 570 -19.55 -25.10 14.22
N PRO A 571 -20.41 -26.14 14.40
CA PRO A 571 -21.88 -25.99 14.38
C PRO A 571 -22.51 -25.19 15.53
N SER A 572 -21.74 -24.79 16.55
CA SER A 572 -22.29 -24.25 17.79
C SER A 572 -22.46 -22.73 17.85
N VAL A 573 -21.95 -21.92 16.89
CA VAL A 573 -21.69 -20.49 17.21
C VAL A 573 -21.83 -19.50 16.06
N CYS A 574 -23.00 -19.42 15.43
CA CYS A 574 -23.40 -18.19 14.74
C CYS A 574 -24.91 -17.95 14.88
N PRO A 575 -25.37 -16.95 15.67
CA PRO A 575 -26.77 -16.54 15.69
C PRO A 575 -27.23 -15.87 14.39
N LEU A 576 -26.41 -15.85 13.33
CA LEU A 576 -26.71 -15.20 12.05
C LEU A 576 -26.57 -16.17 10.87
N ARG A 577 -27.28 -17.30 10.91
CA ARG A 577 -27.64 -18.06 9.69
C ARG A 577 -29.07 -18.59 9.76
N THR A 578 -30.04 -17.70 9.54
CA THR A 578 -31.20 -18.06 8.73
C THR A 578 -30.75 -18.14 7.27
N TYR A 579 -30.22 -19.30 6.87
CA TYR A 579 -30.07 -19.66 5.46
C TYR A 579 -30.67 -21.06 5.25
N ARG A 580 -32.00 -21.12 5.33
CA ARG A 580 -32.77 -22.17 4.66
C ARG A 580 -33.01 -21.71 3.23
N GLY A 581 -32.25 -22.24 2.29
CA GLY A 581 -32.52 -22.01 0.88
C GLY A 581 -31.29 -22.17 0.03
N LEU A 582 -30.82 -23.42 -0.13
CA LEU A 582 -30.16 -23.95 -1.33
C LEU A 582 -29.81 -25.43 -1.09
N GLN A 583 -30.85 -26.24 -0.89
CA GLN A 583 -30.84 -27.61 -1.39
C GLN A 583 -31.87 -27.65 -2.53
N ARG A 584 -31.35 -27.48 -3.76
CA ARG A 584 -31.87 -27.90 -5.07
C ARG A 584 -31.31 -26.97 -6.15
N LYS A 585 -30.12 -27.31 -6.63
CA LYS A 585 -29.78 -27.49 -8.05
C LYS A 585 -28.34 -27.95 -8.17
#